data_AF-A0A1C9C7Q4-F1
#
_entry.id   AF-A0A1C9C7Q4-F1
#
_cell.length_a   1.000
_cell.length_b   1.000
_cell.length_c   1.000
_cell.angle_alpha   90.00
_cell.angle_beta   90.00
_cell.angle_gamma   90.00
#
_symmetry.space_group_name_H-M   'P 1'
#
loop_
_entity.id
_entity.type
_entity.pdbx_description
1 polymer ?
#
loop_
_entity_poly.entity_id
_entity_poly.type
_entity_poly.pdbx_seq_one_letter_code
_entity_poly.pdbx_strand_id
1 'polypeptide(L)'
;MGNLLIYLLFGSSQIDSSMYPFNKKQTPKRHVSMLLENFILQASNLVTNLIFENMTSLTSLVNFLSKYKLCSSSYLSARSAATLLNNLMLQNLVYLYIKQPRDIYSSRYKILLIHQTGLQMKYIYTCRSADIRKLSSGKCIFISFLEIQDLLIPKLEKNLLILCKILLYIFINIIGSSIIFIIRIILSSLNSKL
;
A
#
# COMPACT_ATOMS: atom_id res chain seq x y z
N MET A 1 -14.26 -15.12 -5.94
CA MET A 1 -14.31 -15.78 -4.61
C MET A 1 -14.93 -17.17 -4.67
N GLY A 2 -16.03 -17.40 -5.41
CA GLY A 2 -16.68 -18.72 -5.52
C GLY A 2 -15.71 -19.87 -5.86
N ASN A 3 -14.81 -19.69 -6.81
CA ASN A 3 -13.89 -20.76 -7.24
C ASN A 3 -12.84 -21.15 -6.19
N LEU A 4 -12.45 -20.24 -5.29
CA LEU A 4 -11.55 -20.57 -4.18
C LEU A 4 -12.31 -21.39 -3.12
N LEU A 5 -13.56 -21.02 -2.83
CA LEU A 5 -14.41 -21.76 -1.89
C LEU A 5 -14.70 -23.17 -2.40
N ILE A 6 -15.04 -23.29 -3.70
CA ILE A 6 -15.22 -24.58 -4.38
C ILE A 6 -13.95 -25.41 -4.28
N TYR A 7 -12.78 -24.81 -4.54
CA TYR A 7 -11.51 -25.50 -4.40
C TYR A 7 -11.21 -25.97 -2.96
N LEU A 8 -11.52 -25.15 -1.96
CA LEU A 8 -11.30 -25.50 -0.54
C LEU A 8 -12.25 -26.60 -0.07
N LEU A 9 -13.50 -26.62 -0.56
CA LEU A 9 -14.54 -27.57 -0.16
C LEU A 9 -14.46 -28.90 -0.95
N PHE A 10 -14.18 -28.84 -2.24
CA PHE A 10 -14.25 -29.99 -3.16
C PHE A 10 -12.87 -30.42 -3.71
N GLY A 11 -11.81 -29.70 -3.38
CA GLY A 11 -10.47 -29.99 -3.88
C GLY A 11 -10.29 -29.72 -5.38
N SER A 12 -9.28 -30.34 -5.99
CA SER A 12 -8.98 -30.15 -7.42
C SER A 12 -9.90 -30.90 -8.39
N SER A 13 -10.81 -31.73 -7.88
CA SER A 13 -11.68 -32.58 -8.70
C SER A 13 -12.74 -31.78 -9.47
N GLN A 14 -13.22 -30.67 -8.90
CA GLN A 14 -14.27 -29.81 -9.47
C GLN A 14 -13.73 -28.51 -10.10
N ILE A 15 -12.41 -28.31 -10.20
CA ILE A 15 -11.87 -27.11 -10.87
C ILE A 15 -11.89 -27.32 -12.38
N ASP A 16 -12.49 -26.39 -13.14
CA ASP A 16 -12.32 -26.34 -14.59
C ASP A 16 -10.90 -25.90 -14.99
N SER A 17 -10.28 -26.67 -15.89
CA SER A 17 -8.92 -26.40 -16.40
C SER A 17 -8.80 -25.10 -17.20
N SER A 18 -9.92 -24.49 -17.59
CA SER A 18 -9.95 -23.19 -18.28
C SER A 18 -9.81 -22.00 -17.33
N MET A 19 -10.10 -22.17 -16.03
CA MET A 19 -10.10 -21.07 -15.05
C MET A 19 -8.88 -21.02 -14.14
N TYR A 20 -8.12 -22.10 -14.03
CA TYR A 20 -6.90 -22.13 -13.22
C TYR A 20 -5.67 -22.48 -14.08
N PRO A 21 -4.59 -21.69 -14.01
CA PRO A 21 -3.35 -22.00 -14.73
C PRO A 21 -2.59 -23.20 -14.16
N PHE A 22 -3.05 -23.77 -13.03
CA PHE A 22 -2.39 -24.89 -12.38
C PHE A 22 -2.99 -26.23 -12.83
N ASN A 23 -2.12 -27.20 -13.10
CA ASN A 23 -2.51 -28.55 -13.45
C ASN A 23 -3.30 -29.19 -12.30
N LYS A 24 -4.48 -29.77 -12.59
CA LYS A 24 -5.35 -30.47 -11.62
C LYS A 24 -4.61 -31.53 -10.77
N LYS A 25 -3.54 -32.12 -11.32
CA LYS A 25 -2.72 -33.14 -10.66
C LYS A 25 -1.62 -32.58 -9.75
N GLN A 26 -1.22 -31.33 -9.91
CA GLN A 26 -0.14 -30.70 -9.15
C GLN A 26 -0.52 -29.26 -8.77
N THR A 27 -1.46 -29.12 -7.84
CA THR A 27 -1.80 -27.80 -7.32
C THR A 27 -0.70 -27.32 -6.37
N PRO A 28 -0.16 -26.10 -6.55
CA PRO A 28 0.86 -25.57 -5.66
C PRO A 28 0.26 -25.25 -4.28
N LYS A 29 0.49 -26.16 -3.32
CA LYS A 29 -0.01 -26.08 -1.94
C LYS A 29 0.28 -24.74 -1.26
N ARG A 30 1.46 -24.17 -1.52
CA ARG A 30 1.88 -22.88 -0.94
C ARG A 30 1.04 -21.69 -1.43
N HIS A 31 0.71 -21.65 -2.71
CA HIS A 31 -0.15 -20.58 -3.27
C HIS A 31 -1.57 -20.66 -2.72
N VAL A 32 -2.10 -21.87 -2.56
CA VAL A 32 -3.40 -22.11 -1.92
C VAL A 32 -3.39 -21.64 -0.47
N SER A 33 -2.37 -22.02 0.30
CA SER A 33 -2.24 -21.59 1.71
C SER A 33 -2.29 -20.07 1.84
N MET A 34 -1.53 -19.36 1.00
CA MET A 34 -1.51 -17.89 0.98
C MET A 34 -2.88 -17.28 0.68
N LEU A 35 -3.63 -17.86 -0.26
CA LEU A 35 -4.98 -17.40 -0.58
C LEU A 35 -5.98 -17.69 0.55
N LEU A 36 -5.85 -18.85 1.19
CA LEU A 36 -6.68 -19.24 2.33
C LEU A 36 -6.43 -18.35 3.56
N GLU A 37 -5.17 -18.11 3.91
CA GLU A 37 -4.81 -17.19 5.00
C GLU A 37 -5.43 -15.81 4.79
N ASN A 38 -5.28 -15.27 3.58
CA ASN A 38 -5.88 -13.99 3.22
C ASN A 38 -7.41 -14.03 3.28
N PHE A 39 -8.04 -15.13 2.86
CA PHE A 39 -9.50 -15.29 2.96
C PHE A 39 -9.97 -15.28 4.42
N ILE A 40 -9.31 -16.03 5.30
CA ILE A 40 -9.62 -16.08 6.74
C ILE A 40 -9.51 -14.67 7.35
N LEU A 41 -8.45 -13.93 7.03
CA LEU A 41 -8.26 -12.56 7.52
C LEU A 41 -9.34 -11.60 7.00
N GLN A 42 -9.68 -11.67 5.71
CA GLN A 42 -10.73 -10.82 5.14
C GLN A 42 -12.11 -11.16 5.71
N ALA A 43 -12.43 -12.44 5.86
CA ALA A 43 -13.67 -12.90 6.47
C ALA A 43 -13.76 -12.46 7.94
N SER A 44 -12.68 -12.61 8.71
CA SER A 44 -12.61 -12.13 10.09
C SER A 44 -12.86 -10.62 10.16
N ASN A 45 -12.21 -9.83 9.31
CA ASN A 45 -12.38 -8.38 9.30
C ASN A 45 -13.82 -7.97 8.93
N LEU A 46 -14.44 -8.69 8.00
CA LEU A 46 -15.84 -8.47 7.62
C LEU A 46 -16.78 -8.79 8.79
N VAL A 47 -16.61 -9.94 9.44
CA VAL A 47 -17.42 -10.33 10.60
C VAL A 47 -17.25 -9.33 11.74
N THR A 48 -16.03 -8.89 12.04
CA THR A 48 -15.78 -7.86 13.06
C THR A 48 -16.48 -6.54 12.73
N ASN A 49 -16.40 -6.08 11.47
CA ASN A 49 -17.10 -4.87 11.05
C ASN A 49 -18.63 -5.01 11.19
N LEU A 50 -19.22 -6.13 10.77
CA LEU A 50 -20.65 -6.38 10.92
C LEU A 50 -21.08 -6.38 12.39
N ILE A 51 -20.29 -6.99 13.27
CA ILE A 51 -20.57 -6.98 14.71
C ILE A 51 -20.54 -5.54 15.23
N PHE A 52 -19.53 -4.74 14.86
CA PHE A 52 -19.39 -3.37 15.34
C PHE A 52 -20.47 -2.43 14.78
N GLU A 53 -20.84 -2.56 13.51
CA GLU A 53 -21.89 -1.77 12.87
C GLU A 53 -23.27 -2.05 13.48
N ASN A 54 -23.52 -3.28 13.93
CA ASN A 54 -24.78 -3.65 14.60
C ASN A 54 -24.87 -3.13 16.05
N MET A 55 -23.77 -2.66 16.65
CA MET A 55 -23.77 -2.09 18.00
C MET A 55 -24.18 -0.63 17.95
N THR A 56 -25.41 -0.33 18.37
CA THR A 56 -25.99 1.02 18.30
C THR A 56 -25.40 2.02 19.29
N SER A 57 -24.77 1.54 20.38
CA SER A 57 -24.22 2.40 21.42
C SER A 57 -22.77 2.05 21.77
N LEU A 58 -21.99 3.08 22.09
CA LEU A 58 -20.60 2.92 22.49
C LEU A 58 -20.46 2.09 23.77
N THR A 59 -21.41 2.25 24.70
CA THR A 59 -21.50 1.46 25.94
C THR A 59 -21.73 -0.02 25.64
N SER A 60 -22.59 -0.35 24.66
CA SER A 60 -22.80 -1.75 24.26
C SER A 60 -21.53 -2.39 23.69
N LEU A 61 -20.74 -1.63 22.93
CA LEU A 61 -19.46 -2.09 22.38
C LEU A 61 -18.43 -2.31 23.50
N VAL A 62 -18.29 -1.38 24.45
CA VAL A 62 -17.39 -1.53 25.61
C VAL A 62 -17.78 -2.74 26.46
N ASN A 63 -19.08 -2.91 26.74
CA ASN A 63 -19.58 -4.05 27.50
C ASN A 63 -19.33 -5.37 26.77
N PHE A 64 -19.51 -5.41 25.44
CA PHE A 64 -19.19 -6.57 24.62
C PHE A 64 -17.69 -6.93 24.69
N LEU A 65 -16.80 -5.94 24.49
CA LEU A 65 -15.35 -6.15 24.56
C LEU A 65 -14.91 -6.64 25.94
N SER A 66 -15.51 -6.11 27.02
CA SER A 66 -15.23 -6.51 28.40
C SER A 66 -15.72 -7.94 28.67
N LYS A 67 -16.98 -8.25 28.31
CA LYS A 67 -17.62 -9.56 28.55
C LYS A 67 -16.83 -10.70 27.92
N TYR A 68 -16.34 -10.51 26.69
CA TYR A 68 -15.58 -11.53 25.95
C TYR A 68 -14.06 -11.42 26.14
N LYS A 69 -13.58 -10.53 27.02
CA LYS A 69 -12.14 -10.29 27.29
C LYS A 69 -11.32 -10.07 26.01
N LEU A 70 -11.89 -9.35 25.04
CA LEU A 70 -11.29 -9.10 23.73
C LEU A 70 -10.26 -7.96 23.76
N CYS A 71 -10.28 -7.13 24.80
CA CYS A 71 -9.35 -6.02 24.98
C CYS A 71 -8.80 -6.00 26.41
N SER A 72 -7.59 -5.47 26.57
CA SER A 72 -7.04 -5.22 27.91
C SER A 72 -7.83 -4.13 28.62
N SER A 73 -7.82 -4.16 29.95
CA SER A 73 -8.55 -3.21 30.80
C SER A 73 -8.17 -1.76 30.54
N SER A 74 -6.93 -1.50 30.11
CA SER A 74 -6.43 -0.18 29.71
C SER A 74 -7.18 0.43 28.51
N TYR A 75 -7.80 -0.37 27.64
CA TYR A 75 -8.48 0.08 26.43
C TYR A 75 -10.02 -0.06 26.51
N LEU A 76 -10.59 -0.35 27.68
CA LEU A 76 -12.03 -0.49 27.89
C LEU A 76 -12.77 0.84 28.16
N SER A 77 -12.14 1.98 27.90
CA SER A 77 -12.83 3.28 28.04
C SER A 77 -13.79 3.55 26.87
N ALA A 78 -14.87 4.29 27.13
CA ALA A 78 -15.75 4.77 26.06
C ALA A 78 -14.95 5.58 25.01
N ARG A 79 -13.98 6.40 25.44
CA ARG A 79 -13.14 7.19 24.53
C ARG A 79 -12.30 6.32 23.59
N SER A 80 -11.70 5.23 24.08
CA SER A 80 -10.92 4.30 23.25
C SER A 80 -11.79 3.51 22.27
N ALA A 81 -13.02 3.16 22.67
CA ALA A 81 -14.00 2.59 21.75
C ALA A 81 -14.38 3.56 20.62
N ALA A 82 -14.61 4.84 20.92
CA ALA A 82 -14.91 5.85 19.89
C ALA A 82 -13.72 6.06 18.94
N THR A 83 -12.49 6.15 19.47
CA THR A 83 -11.30 6.31 18.60
C THR A 83 -11.08 5.08 17.72
N LEU A 84 -11.34 3.87 18.22
CA LEU A 84 -11.30 2.65 17.42
C LEU A 84 -12.26 2.72 16.22
N LEU A 85 -13.54 3.04 16.47
CA LEU A 85 -14.55 3.14 15.41
C LEU A 85 -14.22 4.23 14.39
N ASN A 86 -13.80 5.40 14.86
CA ASN A 86 -13.41 6.52 13.98
C ASN A 86 -12.23 6.15 13.08
N ASN A 87 -11.22 5.46 13.65
CA ASN A 87 -10.06 5.00 12.89
C ASN A 87 -10.45 3.93 11.86
N LEU A 88 -11.33 2.99 12.21
CA LEU A 88 -11.83 1.97 11.27
C LEU A 88 -12.62 2.61 10.12
N MET A 89 -13.50 3.58 10.42
CA MET A 89 -14.25 4.32 9.42
C MET A 89 -13.31 5.09 8.48
N LEU A 90 -12.34 5.83 9.03
CA LEU A 90 -11.36 6.57 8.23
C LEU A 90 -10.52 5.63 7.37
N GLN A 91 -10.07 4.50 7.92
CA GLN A 91 -9.32 3.48 7.19
C GLN A 91 -10.13 2.90 6.02
N ASN A 92 -11.42 2.63 6.23
CA ASN A 92 -12.33 2.14 5.18
C ASN A 92 -12.53 3.21 4.09
N LEU A 93 -12.73 4.47 4.46
CA LEU A 93 -12.86 5.57 3.50
C LEU A 93 -11.59 5.74 2.64
N VAL A 94 -10.42 5.79 3.28
CA VAL A 94 -9.12 5.85 2.59
C VAL A 94 -8.92 4.63 1.70
N TYR A 95 -9.34 3.45 2.15
CA TYR A 95 -9.25 2.25 1.32
C TYR A 95 -10.13 2.34 0.07
N LEU A 96 -11.39 2.76 0.22
CA LEU A 96 -12.36 2.80 -0.88
C LEU A 96 -12.05 3.85 -1.95
N TYR A 97 -11.54 5.02 -1.56
CA TYR A 97 -11.32 6.14 -2.47
C TYR A 97 -9.89 6.28 -2.98
N ILE A 98 -8.90 5.81 -2.21
CA ILE A 98 -7.48 6.02 -2.55
C ILE A 98 -6.80 4.69 -2.88
N LYS A 99 -6.81 3.74 -1.94
CA LYS A 99 -6.04 2.49 -2.10
C LYS A 99 -6.64 1.57 -3.15
N GLN A 100 -7.95 1.35 -3.12
CA GLN A 100 -8.65 0.45 -4.04
C GLN A 100 -8.50 0.90 -5.52
N PRO A 101 -8.75 2.18 -5.88
CA PRO A 101 -8.57 2.61 -7.27
C PRO A 101 -7.12 2.54 -7.73
N ARG A 102 -6.16 2.88 -6.87
CA ARG A 102 -4.72 2.76 -7.15
C ARG A 102 -4.28 1.31 -7.40
N ASP A 103 -4.76 0.38 -6.58
CA ASP A 103 -4.47 -1.05 -6.73
C ASP A 103 -5.06 -1.60 -8.05
N ILE A 104 -6.27 -1.14 -8.43
CA ILE A 104 -6.89 -1.50 -9.71
C ILE A 104 -6.08 -0.94 -10.89
N TYR A 105 -5.73 0.35 -10.86
CA TYR A 105 -4.93 1.00 -11.91
C TYR A 105 -3.58 0.31 -12.10
N SER A 106 -2.88 -0.01 -11.02
CA SER A 106 -1.59 -0.72 -11.06
C SER A 106 -1.69 -2.22 -11.37
N SER A 107 -2.89 -2.77 -11.59
CA SER A 107 -3.14 -4.20 -11.80
C SER A 107 -2.55 -5.08 -10.69
N ARG A 108 -2.63 -4.59 -9.45
CA ARG A 108 -2.14 -5.28 -8.26
C ARG A 108 -3.30 -5.65 -7.35
N TYR A 109 -3.21 -6.83 -6.74
CA TYR A 109 -4.11 -7.28 -5.69
C TYR A 109 -3.32 -7.45 -4.40
N LYS A 110 -3.81 -6.81 -3.35
CA LYS A 110 -3.22 -6.86 -2.03
C LYS A 110 -3.67 -8.12 -1.28
N ILE A 111 -2.71 -8.84 -0.72
CA ILE A 111 -2.91 -10.06 0.06
C ILE A 111 -2.30 -9.87 1.44
N LEU A 112 -3.03 -10.26 2.47
CA LEU A 112 -2.57 -10.31 3.85
C LEU A 112 -2.18 -11.74 4.19
N LEU A 113 -1.00 -11.92 4.75
CA LEU A 113 -0.44 -13.21 5.16
C LEU A 113 -0.10 -13.19 6.64
N ILE A 114 -0.24 -14.34 7.29
CA ILE A 114 0.11 -14.51 8.69
C ILE A 114 1.59 -14.92 8.75
N HIS A 115 2.42 -14.07 9.34
CA HIS A 115 3.85 -14.33 9.53
C HIS A 115 4.18 -14.41 11.02
N GLN A 116 5.35 -14.98 11.35
CA GLN A 116 5.80 -15.17 12.74
C GLN A 116 5.90 -13.84 13.50
N THR A 117 6.22 -12.75 12.80
CA THR A 117 6.35 -11.40 13.36
C THR A 117 5.06 -10.58 13.27
N GLY A 118 3.96 -11.15 12.77
CA GLY A 118 2.66 -10.48 12.59
C GLY A 118 2.10 -10.56 11.17
N LEU A 119 1.22 -9.62 10.82
CA LEU A 119 0.56 -9.59 9.51
C LEU A 119 1.47 -8.95 8.46
N GLN A 120 1.78 -9.70 7.40
CA GLN A 120 2.57 -9.22 6.27
C GLN A 120 1.67 -8.91 5.07
N MET A 121 1.87 -7.76 4.45
CA MET A 121 1.18 -7.40 3.20
C MET A 121 2.05 -7.76 2.00
N LYS A 122 1.46 -8.44 1.00
CA LYS A 122 2.08 -8.73 -0.30
C LYS A 122 1.17 -8.32 -1.44
N TYR A 123 1.75 -8.12 -2.61
CA TYR A 123 1.01 -7.79 -3.83
C TYR A 123 1.16 -8.92 -4.84
N ILE A 124 0.04 -9.33 -5.44
CA ILE A 124 0.00 -10.27 -6.56
C ILE A 124 -0.51 -9.53 -7.79
N TYR A 125 0.14 -9.76 -8.94
CA TYR A 125 -0.33 -9.23 -10.21
C TYR A 125 -1.63 -9.93 -10.63
N THR A 126 -2.61 -9.14 -11.06
CA THR A 126 -3.86 -9.64 -11.63
C THR A 126 -4.37 -8.68 -12.68
N CYS A 127 -4.85 -9.20 -13.80
CA CYS A 127 -5.43 -8.38 -14.86
C CYS A 127 -6.81 -7.86 -14.40
N ARG A 128 -6.89 -6.56 -14.08
CA ARG A 128 -8.10 -5.91 -13.54
C ARG A 128 -8.71 -4.86 -14.47
N SER A 129 -8.42 -4.93 -15.76
CA SER A 129 -8.94 -3.98 -16.76
C SER A 129 -10.47 -3.91 -16.78
N ALA A 130 -11.15 -5.05 -16.56
CA ALA A 130 -12.61 -5.10 -16.48
C ALA A 130 -13.18 -4.43 -15.21
N ASP A 131 -12.40 -4.38 -14.12
CA ASP A 131 -12.84 -3.75 -12.88
C ASP A 131 -12.83 -2.22 -13.00
N ILE A 132 -11.98 -1.64 -13.86
CA ILE A 132 -11.91 -0.20 -14.14
C ILE A 132 -13.28 0.35 -14.56
N ARG A 133 -14.00 -0.39 -15.40
CA ARG A 133 -15.35 -0.02 -15.87
C ARG A 133 -16.43 -0.08 -14.79
N LYS A 134 -16.17 -0.76 -13.67
CA LYS A 134 -17.10 -0.90 -12.54
C LYS A 134 -16.88 0.13 -11.44
N LEU A 135 -15.85 1.00 -11.55
CA LEU A 135 -15.65 2.06 -10.57
C LEU A 135 -16.70 3.16 -10.74
N SER A 136 -17.09 3.76 -9.62
CA SER A 136 -17.94 4.95 -9.62
C SER A 136 -17.20 6.15 -10.20
N SER A 137 -17.95 7.12 -10.76
CA SER A 137 -17.40 8.30 -11.44
C SER A 137 -16.38 9.07 -10.60
N GLY A 138 -16.60 9.20 -9.28
CA GLY A 138 -15.64 9.85 -8.38
C GLY A 138 -14.30 9.12 -8.26
N LYS A 139 -14.30 7.78 -8.30
CA LYS A 139 -13.07 6.99 -8.28
C LYS A 139 -12.35 7.03 -9.63
N CYS A 140 -13.08 7.20 -10.73
CA CYS A 140 -12.49 7.40 -12.06
C CYS A 140 -11.68 8.69 -12.14
N ILE A 141 -12.16 9.80 -11.54
CA ILE A 141 -11.41 11.07 -11.48
C ILE A 141 -10.06 10.87 -10.79
N PHE A 142 -10.04 10.12 -9.69
CA PHE A 142 -8.79 9.82 -8.98
C PHE A 142 -7.83 8.99 -9.84
N ILE A 143 -8.33 8.04 -10.63
CA ILE A 143 -7.51 7.28 -11.59
C ILE A 143 -6.93 8.22 -12.66
N SER A 144 -7.73 9.13 -13.22
CA SER A 144 -7.24 10.11 -14.19
C SER A 144 -6.15 11.00 -13.61
N PHE A 145 -6.24 11.37 -12.33
CA PHE A 145 -5.17 12.10 -11.66
C PHE A 145 -3.88 11.28 -11.54
N LEU A 146 -3.98 9.99 -11.22
CA LEU A 146 -2.81 9.08 -11.22
C LEU A 146 -2.18 8.96 -12.61
N GLU A 147 -2.99 8.89 -13.66
CA GLU A 147 -2.50 8.83 -15.04
C GLU A 147 -1.77 10.11 -15.45
N ILE A 148 -2.33 11.28 -15.11
CA ILE A 148 -1.65 12.57 -15.30
C ILE A 148 -0.34 12.62 -14.52
N GLN A 149 -0.34 12.13 -13.27
CA GLN A 149 0.85 12.07 -12.44
C GLN A 149 1.94 11.21 -13.08
N ASP A 150 1.62 10.01 -13.54
CA ASP A 150 2.57 9.12 -14.20
C ASP A 150 3.14 9.71 -15.50
N LEU A 151 2.37 10.54 -16.21
CA LEU A 151 2.84 11.25 -17.40
C LEU A 151 3.73 12.47 -17.06
N LEU A 152 3.50 13.13 -15.92
CA LEU A 152 4.19 14.35 -15.52
C LEU A 152 5.48 14.08 -14.74
N ILE A 153 5.48 13.13 -13.79
CA ILE A 153 6.65 12.79 -12.95
C ILE A 153 7.93 12.61 -13.77
N PRO A 154 7.99 11.72 -14.78
CA PRO A 154 9.25 11.46 -15.49
C PRO A 154 9.77 12.69 -16.23
N LYS A 155 8.88 13.58 -16.69
CA LYS A 155 9.26 14.85 -17.33
C LYS A 155 9.86 15.83 -16.33
N LEU A 156 9.23 15.94 -15.15
CA LEU A 156 9.73 16.80 -14.07
C LEU A 156 11.07 16.30 -13.52
N GLU A 157 11.23 15.00 -13.30
CA GLU A 157 12.49 14.41 -12.86
C GLU A 157 13.63 14.70 -13.84
N LYS A 158 13.39 14.54 -15.14
CA LYS A 158 14.39 14.84 -16.17
C LYS A 158 14.81 16.31 -16.13
N ASN A 159 13.85 17.23 -16.00
CA ASN A 159 14.14 18.66 -15.94
C ASN A 159 14.89 19.04 -14.65
N LEU A 160 14.50 18.45 -13.51
CA LEU A 160 15.18 18.65 -12.22
C LEU A 160 16.61 18.11 -12.24
N LEU A 161 16.85 16.95 -12.86
CA LEU A 161 18.19 16.39 -13.02
C LEU A 161 19.09 17.31 -13.86
N ILE A 162 18.57 17.91 -14.93
CA ILE A 162 19.31 18.88 -15.74
C ILE A 162 19.64 20.13 -14.91
N LEU A 163 18.66 20.68 -14.20
CA LEU A 163 18.86 21.84 -13.33
C LEU A 163 19.91 21.56 -12.25
N CYS A 164 19.86 20.39 -11.64
CA CYS A 164 20.81 19.96 -10.62
C CYS A 164 22.24 19.82 -11.19
N LYS A 165 22.39 19.30 -12.41
CA LYS A 165 23.68 19.25 -13.11
C LYS A 165 24.25 20.65 -13.38
N ILE A 166 23.40 21.59 -13.80
CA ILE A 166 23.83 22.99 -14.04
C ILE A 166 24.29 23.63 -12.73
N LEU A 167 23.52 23.46 -11.65
CA LEU A 167 23.89 23.97 -10.32
C LEU A 167 25.22 23.37 -9.83
N LEU A 168 25.39 22.06 -9.96
CA LEU A 168 26.65 21.39 -9.59
C LEU A 168 27.83 21.89 -10.41
N TYR A 169 27.66 22.10 -11.72
CA TYR A 169 28.70 22.65 -12.59
C TYR A 169 29.13 24.05 -12.12
N ILE A 170 28.18 24.93 -11.84
CA ILE A 170 28.46 26.27 -11.31
C ILE A 170 29.21 26.18 -9.99
N PHE A 171 28.78 25.29 -9.09
CA PHE A 171 29.39 25.10 -7.78
C PHE A 171 30.85 24.63 -7.88
N ILE A 172 31.12 23.63 -8.73
CA ILE A 172 32.48 23.12 -8.99
C ILE A 172 33.36 24.22 -9.59
N ASN A 173 32.83 24.99 -10.54
CA ASN A 173 33.59 26.05 -11.19
C ASN A 173 33.94 27.20 -10.22
N ILE A 174 33.00 27.60 -9.34
CA ILE A 174 33.25 28.62 -8.30
C ILE A 174 34.31 28.14 -7.30
N ILE A 175 34.22 26.89 -6.84
CA ILE A 175 35.20 26.33 -5.90
C ILE A 175 36.58 26.20 -6.57
N GLY A 176 36.63 25.66 -7.79
CA GLY A 176 37.88 25.49 -8.53
C GLY A 176 38.58 26.81 -8.81
N SER A 177 37.84 27.81 -9.29
CA SER A 177 38.38 29.17 -9.50
C SER A 177 38.84 29.83 -8.20
N SER A 178 38.12 29.64 -7.10
CA SER A 178 38.50 30.15 -5.78
C SER A 178 39.82 29.53 -5.28
N ILE A 179 40.01 28.22 -5.44
CA ILE A 179 41.26 27.53 -5.05
C ILE A 179 42.44 28.05 -5.88
N ILE A 180 42.27 28.19 -7.20
CA ILE A 180 43.32 28.71 -8.09
C ILE A 180 43.69 30.14 -7.69
N PHE A 181 42.71 30.97 -7.34
CA PHE A 181 42.92 32.34 -6.88
C PHE A 181 43.74 32.39 -5.58
N ILE A 182 43.43 31.53 -4.60
CA ILE A 182 44.19 31.42 -3.34
C ILE A 182 45.63 31.01 -3.60
N ILE A 183 45.87 30.01 -4.47
CA ILE A 183 47.22 29.57 -4.84
C ILE A 183 48.02 30.71 -5.49
N ARG A 184 47.39 31.48 -6.39
CA ARG A 184 48.04 32.63 -7.04
C ARG A 184 48.42 33.73 -6.05
N ILE A 185 47.57 34.02 -5.06
CA ILE A 185 47.88 35.00 -4.00
C ILE A 185 49.11 34.55 -3.20
N ILE A 186 49.16 33.28 -2.79
CA ILE A 186 50.28 32.73 -2.02
C ILE A 186 51.58 32.84 -2.83
N LEU A 187 51.57 32.40 -4.10
CA LEU A 187 52.73 32.50 -4.99
C LEU A 187 53.19 33.95 -5.19
N SER A 188 52.27 34.87 -5.44
CA SER A 188 52.59 36.30 -5.59
C SER A 188 53.21 36.89 -4.32
N SER A 189 52.72 36.48 -3.14
CA SER A 189 53.24 36.97 -1.85
C SER A 189 54.64 36.44 -1.52
N LEU A 190 54.98 35.25 -2.01
CA LEU A 190 56.32 34.67 -1.88
C LEU A 190 57.29 35.36 -2.83
N ASN A 191 56.89 35.59 -4.08
CA ASN A 191 57.72 36.26 -5.08
C ASN A 191 57.99 37.74 -4.77
N SER A 192 57.09 38.42 -4.04
CA SER A 192 57.30 39.82 -3.62
C SER A 192 58.20 39.96 -2.40
N LYS A 193 58.65 38.86 -1.78
CA LYS A 193 59.51 38.83 -0.59
C LYS A 193 60.97 38.41 -0.88
N LEU A 194 61.26 38.02 -2.13
CA LEU A 194 62.61 37.81 -2.66
C LEU A 194 63.09 39.09 -3.35
#